data_AF-A8ZWA0-F1
#
_entry.id   AF-A8ZWA0-F1
#
_cell.length_a   1.000
_cell.length_b   1.000
_cell.length_c   1.000
_cell.angle_alpha   90.00
_cell.angle_beta   90.00
_cell.angle_gamma   90.00
#
_symmetry.space_group_name_H-M   'P 1'
#
loop_
_entity.id
_entity.type
_entity.pdbx_description
1 polymer ?
#
loop_
_entity_poly.entity_id
_entity_poly.type
_entity_poly.pdbx_seq_one_letter_code
_entity_poly.pdbx_strand_id
1 'polypeptide(L)'
;MPPSLAESLFITIGNGFSPEVHLIVTKIQGLLWSTADIVLIWFLLKIVGLARADQARAGAVWRYRLLVLSAVLVPFLIVMPTSRAFFVLESGIFGLQFGVLIYTLATDTRSLLDFLRAIITRART
;
A
#
# COMPACT_ATOMS: atom_id res chain seq x y z
N MET A 1 -2.81 -30.75 -36.30
CA MET A 1 -1.59 -29.93 -36.40
C MET A 1 -1.48 -29.12 -35.11
N PRO A 2 -0.34 -29.13 -34.41
CA PRO A 2 -0.15 -28.23 -33.28
C PRO A 2 -0.23 -26.77 -33.78
N PRO A 3 -0.84 -25.86 -33.02
CA PRO A 3 -0.94 -24.45 -33.41
C PRO A 3 0.45 -23.86 -33.61
N SER A 4 0.56 -22.93 -34.56
CA SER A 4 1.81 -22.19 -34.75
C SER A 4 2.14 -21.36 -33.50
N LEU A 5 3.42 -21.00 -33.33
CA LEU A 5 3.87 -20.13 -32.22
C LEU A 5 3.12 -18.79 -32.24
N ALA A 6 2.82 -18.27 -33.43
CA ALA A 6 2.07 -17.04 -33.63
C ALA A 6 0.60 -17.19 -33.22
N GLU A 7 -0.09 -18.27 -33.60
CA GLU A 7 -1.46 -18.53 -33.14
C GLU A 7 -1.52 -18.74 -31.63
N SER A 8 -0.54 -19.45 -31.05
CA SER A 8 -0.48 -19.67 -29.61
C SER A 8 -0.31 -18.35 -28.85
N LEU A 9 0.54 -17.45 -29.34
CA LEU A 9 0.68 -16.09 -28.82
C LEU A 9 -0.61 -15.28 -28.99
N PHE A 10 -1.23 -15.31 -30.17
CA PHE A 10 -2.43 -14.54 -30.47
C PHE A 10 -3.63 -14.99 -29.64
N ILE A 11 -3.79 -16.30 -29.45
CA ILE A 11 -4.83 -16.89 -28.57
C ILE A 11 -4.55 -16.54 -27.11
N THR A 12 -3.28 -16.56 -26.67
CA THR A 12 -2.90 -16.16 -25.31
C THR A 12 -3.20 -14.68 -25.05
N ILE A 13 -2.88 -13.81 -26.00
CA ILE A 13 -3.18 -12.37 -25.95
C ILE A 13 -4.70 -12.15 -25.96
N GLY A 14 -5.42 -12.83 -26.86
CA GLY A 14 -6.89 -12.77 -26.96
C GLY A 14 -7.60 -13.23 -25.69
N ASN A 15 -7.14 -14.30 -25.05
CA ASN A 15 -7.66 -14.78 -23.76
C ASN A 15 -7.38 -13.80 -22.62
N GLY A 16 -6.29 -13.04 -22.70
CA GLY A 16 -5.96 -11.94 -21.78
C GLY A 16 -6.94 -10.77 -21.83
N PHE A 17 -7.70 -10.61 -22.92
CA PHE A 17 -8.76 -9.59 -23.05
C PHE A 17 -10.13 -10.05 -22.54
N SER A 18 -10.23 -11.27 -21.99
CA SER A 18 -11.48 -11.70 -21.35
C SER A 18 -11.70 -10.91 -20.04
N PRO A 19 -12.94 -10.45 -19.75
CA PRO A 19 -13.25 -9.71 -18.52
C PRO A 19 -12.90 -10.48 -17.24
N GLU A 20 -12.93 -11.81 -17.30
CA GLU A 20 -12.62 -12.71 -16.20
C GLU A 20 -11.11 -12.69 -15.86
N VAL A 21 -10.26 -12.82 -16.88
CA VAL A 21 -8.80 -12.72 -16.71
C VAL A 21 -8.40 -11.33 -16.24
N HIS A 22 -9.04 -10.28 -16.79
CA HIS A 22 -8.82 -8.92 -16.31
C HIS A 22 -9.13 -8.78 -14.82
N LEU A 23 -10.30 -9.26 -14.36
CA LEU A 23 -10.68 -9.17 -12.94
C LEU A 23 -9.72 -9.93 -12.02
N ILE A 24 -9.23 -11.10 -12.45
CA ILE A 24 -8.25 -11.89 -11.70
C ILE A 24 -6.92 -11.12 -11.57
N VAL A 25 -6.41 -10.58 -12.68
CA VAL A 25 -5.16 -9.80 -12.68
C VAL A 25 -5.31 -8.56 -11.80
N THR A 26 -6.42 -7.82 -11.92
CA THR A 26 -6.68 -6.64 -11.07
C THR A 26 -6.73 -7.02 -9.59
N LYS A 27 -7.33 -8.16 -9.23
CA LYS A 27 -7.34 -8.65 -7.84
C LYS A 27 -5.94 -8.93 -7.30
N ILE A 28 -5.10 -9.61 -8.09
CA ILE A 28 -3.72 -9.91 -7.71
C ILE A 28 -2.91 -8.61 -7.56
N GLN A 29 -3.05 -7.68 -8.51
CA GLN A 29 -2.40 -6.37 -8.45
C GLN A 29 -2.84 -5.61 -7.19
N GLY A 30 -4.14 -5.48 -6.95
CA GLY A 30 -4.67 -4.77 -5.78
C GLY A 30 -4.16 -5.35 -4.46
N LEU A 31 -4.03 -6.67 -4.34
CA LEU A 31 -3.42 -7.31 -3.16
C LEU A 31 -1.95 -6.95 -2.98
N LEU A 32 -1.15 -7.07 -4.05
CA LEU A 32 0.28 -6.81 -4.00
C LEU A 32 0.56 -5.34 -3.69
N TRP A 33 -0.12 -4.42 -4.38
CA TRP A 33 0.01 -2.98 -4.15
C TRP A 33 -0.41 -2.60 -2.73
N SER A 34 -1.60 -3.05 -2.29
CA SER A 34 -2.07 -2.75 -0.93
C SER A 34 -1.13 -3.30 0.13
N THR A 35 -0.56 -4.48 -0.08
CA THR A 35 0.39 -5.09 0.87
C THR A 35 1.70 -4.30 0.93
N ALA A 36 2.23 -3.90 -0.23
CA ALA A 36 3.42 -3.07 -0.30
C ALA A 36 3.22 -1.73 0.42
N ASP A 37 2.08 -1.09 0.19
CA ASP A 37 1.73 0.19 0.83
C ASP A 37 1.56 0.05 2.35
N ILE A 38 0.93 -1.04 2.82
CA ILE A 38 0.83 -1.32 4.25
C ILE A 38 2.21 -1.44 4.90
N VAL A 39 3.12 -2.20 4.28
CA VAL A 39 4.49 -2.39 4.78
C VAL A 39 5.24 -1.05 4.79
N LEU A 40 5.16 -0.29 3.71
CA LEU A 40 5.80 1.02 3.60
C LEU A 40 5.31 1.97 4.70
N ILE A 41 4.00 2.11 4.86
CA ILE A 41 3.39 3.02 5.85
C ILE A 41 3.71 2.52 7.26
N TRP A 42 3.71 1.22 7.51
CA TRP A 42 4.10 0.65 8.80
C TRP A 42 5.51 1.07 9.20
N PHE A 43 6.49 0.91 8.31
CA PHE A 43 7.87 1.32 8.56
C PHE A 43 7.99 2.83 8.74
N LEU A 44 7.29 3.63 7.93
CA LEU A 44 7.27 5.08 8.10
C LEU A 44 6.74 5.49 9.48
N LEU A 45 5.62 4.90 9.91
CA LEU A 45 5.05 5.18 11.23
C LEU A 45 6.01 4.77 12.35
N LYS A 46 6.77 3.68 12.20
CA LYS A 46 7.82 3.28 13.15
C LYS A 46 8.93 4.33 13.23
N ILE A 47 9.42 4.84 12.10
CA ILE A 47 10.45 5.89 12.06
C ILE A 47 9.93 7.16 12.74
N VAL A 48 8.69 7.56 12.43
CA VAL A 48 8.05 8.72 13.08
C VAL A 48 7.86 8.50 14.58
N GLY A 49 7.53 7.27 15.00
CA GLY A 49 7.46 6.90 16.40
C GLY A 49 8.78 7.12 17.14
N LEU A 50 9.92 6.76 16.51
CA LEU A 50 11.25 7.02 17.05
C LEU A 50 11.56 8.52 17.12
N ALA A 51 11.27 9.27 16.05
CA ALA A 51 11.47 10.72 16.01
C ALA A 51 10.65 11.46 17.09
N ARG A 52 9.43 10.99 17.37
CA ARG A 52 8.56 11.56 18.40
C ARG A 52 9.00 11.21 19.82
N ALA A 53 9.56 10.01 20.02
CA ALA A 53 10.10 9.59 21.31
C ALA A 53 11.28 10.47 21.73
N ASP A 54 12.16 10.83 20.79
CA ASP A 54 13.27 11.77 21.01
C ASP A 54 12.78 13.18 21.41
N GLN A 55 11.57 13.56 20.97
CA GLN A 55 10.93 14.84 21.27
C GLN A 55 9.90 14.78 22.42
N ALA A 56 9.86 13.69 23.19
CA ALA A 56 8.88 13.47 24.28
C ALA A 56 7.40 13.65 23.86
N ARG A 57 7.07 13.44 22.58
CA ARG A 57 5.69 13.53 22.07
C ARG A 57 5.00 12.17 22.16
N ALA A 58 3.73 12.18 22.58
CA ALA A 58 2.92 10.97 22.65
C ALA A 58 2.81 10.25 21.29
N GLY A 59 2.73 8.91 21.33
CA GLY A 59 2.59 8.07 20.15
C GLY A 59 1.21 8.20 19.49
N ALA A 60 1.17 8.18 18.15
CA ALA A 60 -0.07 8.33 17.38
C ALA A 60 -0.75 6.98 17.09
N VAL A 61 -1.32 6.37 18.14
CA VAL A 61 -1.91 5.00 18.09
C VAL A 61 -3.03 4.87 17.04
N TRP A 62 -3.79 5.92 16.78
CA TRP A 62 -4.88 5.87 15.80
C TRP A 62 -4.40 5.65 14.36
N ARG A 63 -3.20 6.12 13.99
CA ARG A 63 -2.63 5.92 12.65
C ARG A 63 -2.39 4.44 12.37
N TYR A 64 -1.90 3.73 13.38
CA TYR A 64 -1.76 2.28 13.34
C TYR A 64 -3.11 1.57 13.28
N ARG A 65 -4.14 2.06 13.99
CA ARG A 65 -5.49 1.49 13.90
C ARG A 65 -6.07 1.58 12.50
N LEU A 66 -5.90 2.72 11.81
CA LEU A 66 -6.34 2.87 10.41
C LEU A 66 -5.56 1.96 9.46
N LEU A 67 -4.25 1.81 9.69
CA LEU A 67 -3.43 0.89 8.89
C LEU A 67 -3.84 -0.57 9.08
N VAL A 68 -4.13 -0.98 10.34
CA VAL A 68 -4.65 -2.31 10.66
C VAL A 68 -6.03 -2.51 10.03
N LEU A 69 -6.91 -1.52 10.09
CA LEU A 69 -8.20 -1.57 9.40
C LEU A 69 -8.01 -1.80 7.90
N SER A 70 -7.11 -1.06 7.26
CA SER A 70 -6.72 -1.30 5.86
C SER A 70 -6.25 -2.74 5.65
N ALA A 71 -5.33 -3.25 6.48
CA ALA A 71 -4.83 -4.62 6.36
C ALA A 71 -5.91 -5.69 6.50
N VAL A 72 -6.92 -5.46 7.35
CA VAL A 72 -8.08 -6.34 7.48
C VAL A 72 -8.98 -6.28 6.24
N LEU A 73 -9.07 -5.12 5.58
CA LEU A 73 -9.89 -4.95 4.37
C LEU A 73 -9.26 -5.56 3.11
N VAL A 74 -7.92 -5.67 3.04
CA VAL A 74 -7.21 -6.19 1.85
C VAL A 74 -7.66 -7.59 1.42
N PRO A 75 -7.78 -8.61 2.29
CA PRO A 75 -8.29 -9.93 1.92
C PRO A 75 -9.68 -9.91 1.27
N PHE A 76 -10.51 -8.91 1.59
CA PHE A 76 -11.85 -8.78 1.02
C PHE A 76 -11.84 -8.41 -0.47
N LEU A 77 -10.72 -7.90 -1.01
CA LEU A 77 -10.57 -7.65 -2.45
C LEU A 77 -10.76 -8.92 -3.30
N ILE A 78 -10.37 -10.08 -2.76
CA ILE A 78 -10.46 -11.37 -3.47
C ILE A 78 -11.91 -11.79 -3.67
N VAL A 79 -12.75 -11.56 -2.67
CA VAL A 79 -14.14 -12.03 -2.65
C VAL A 79 -15.11 -11.09 -3.38
N MET A 80 -14.64 -9.94 -3.89
CA MET A 80 -15.51 -9.01 -4.60
C MET A 80 -16.04 -9.62 -5.91
N PRO A 81 -17.38 -9.66 -6.11
CA PRO A 81 -18.00 -10.34 -7.24
C PRO A 81 -18.01 -9.52 -8.54
N THR A 82 -17.83 -8.19 -8.44
CA THR A 82 -17.85 -7.29 -9.60
C THR A 82 -16.67 -6.33 -9.58
N SER A 83 -16.20 -5.89 -10.76
CA SER A 83 -15.12 -4.91 -10.89
C SER A 83 -15.46 -3.58 -10.19
N ARG A 84 -16.73 -3.18 -10.19
CA ARG A 84 -17.18 -1.97 -9.49
C ARG A 84 -17.04 -2.10 -7.98
N ALA A 85 -17.48 -3.22 -7.41
CA ALA A 85 -17.33 -3.46 -5.96
C ALA A 85 -15.86 -3.55 -5.56
N PHE A 86 -15.03 -4.19 -6.39
CA PHE A 86 -13.58 -4.22 -6.24
C PHE A 86 -13.00 -2.80 -6.19
N PHE A 87 -13.29 -1.97 -7.19
CA PHE A 87 -12.73 -0.62 -7.29
C PHE A 87 -13.16 0.29 -6.12
N VAL A 88 -14.40 0.17 -5.65
CA VAL A 88 -14.89 0.94 -4.49
C VAL A 88 -14.14 0.53 -3.22
N LEU A 89 -13.95 -0.77 -3.00
CA LEU A 89 -13.20 -1.27 -1.85
C LEU A 89 -11.72 -0.88 -1.93
N GLU A 90 -11.09 -1.07 -3.09
CA GLU A 90 -9.70 -0.68 -3.35
C GLU A 90 -9.48 0.81 -3.09
N SER A 91 -10.38 1.67 -3.62
CA SER A 91 -10.33 3.12 -3.37
C SER A 91 -10.44 3.46 -1.89
N GLY A 92 -11.28 2.74 -1.13
CA GLY A 92 -11.38 2.91 0.32
C GLY A 92 -10.12 2.51 1.06
N ILE A 93 -9.52 1.36 0.69
CA ILE A 93 -8.25 0.88 1.25
C ILE A 93 -7.13 1.89 0.98
N PHE A 94 -6.97 2.32 -0.27
CA PHE A 94 -5.96 3.31 -0.65
C PHE A 94 -6.23 4.67 -0.01
N GLY A 95 -7.48 5.11 0.08
CA GLY A 95 -7.84 6.34 0.78
C GLY A 95 -7.41 6.34 2.25
N LEU A 96 -7.57 5.20 2.95
CA LEU A 96 -7.08 5.04 4.32
C LEU A 96 -5.55 5.07 4.38
N GLN A 97 -4.89 4.30 3.52
CA GLN A 97 -3.43 4.19 3.48
C GLN A 97 -2.76 5.53 3.16
N PHE A 98 -3.12 6.15 2.04
CA PHE A 98 -2.58 7.45 1.65
C PHE A 98 -3.04 8.58 2.57
N GLY A 99 -4.23 8.49 3.17
CA GLY A 99 -4.67 9.41 4.20
C GLY A 99 -3.75 9.41 5.43
N VAL A 100 -3.38 8.23 5.92
CA VAL A 100 -2.38 8.09 7.01
C VAL A 100 -1.03 8.62 6.57
N LEU A 101 -0.58 8.30 5.36
CA LEU A 101 0.70 8.73 4.82
C LEU A 101 0.79 10.27 4.75
N ILE A 102 -0.17 10.90 4.06
CA ILE A 102 -0.23 12.35 3.86
C ILE A 102 -0.33 13.07 5.20
N TYR A 103 -1.21 12.60 6.10
CA TYR A 103 -1.35 13.20 7.42
C TYR A 103 -0.03 13.13 8.20
N THR A 104 0.61 11.95 8.21
CA THR A 104 1.88 11.75 8.91
C THR A 104 2.97 12.66 8.36
N LEU A 105 3.08 12.75 7.03
CA LEU A 105 4.02 13.65 6.39
C LEU A 105 3.72 15.10 6.78
N ALA A 106 2.47 15.55 6.65
CA ALA A 106 2.08 16.93 6.98
C ALA A 106 2.37 17.30 8.45
N THR A 107 2.11 16.41 9.40
CA THR A 107 2.26 16.72 10.83
C THR A 107 3.66 16.49 11.39
N ASP A 108 4.42 15.54 10.83
CA ASP A 108 5.68 15.10 11.42
C ASP A 108 6.92 15.35 10.52
N THR A 109 6.78 15.98 9.34
CA THR A 109 7.94 16.26 8.44
C THR A 109 9.10 16.94 9.16
N ARG A 110 8.84 18.01 9.92
CA ARG A 110 9.92 18.73 10.63
C ARG A 110 10.62 17.83 11.65
N SER A 111 9.83 17.11 12.46
CA SER A 111 10.36 16.19 13.46
C SER A 111 11.21 15.08 12.84
N LEU A 112 10.75 14.55 11.70
CA LEU A 112 11.48 13.53 10.95
C LEU A 112 12.82 14.07 10.40
N LEU A 113 12.82 15.27 9.81
CA LEU A 113 14.03 15.89 9.28
C LEU A 113 15.04 16.22 10.38
N ASP A 114 14.58 16.73 11.53
CA ASP A 114 15.43 17.01 12.68
C ASP A 114 16.06 15.74 13.23
N PHE A 115 15.27 14.67 13.34
CA PHE A 115 15.74 13.35 13.76
C PHE A 115 16.79 12.78 12.80
N LEU A 116 16.54 12.83 11.48
CA LEU A 116 17.49 12.37 10.47
C LEU A 116 18.79 13.19 10.50
N ARG A 117 18.68 14.52 10.65
CA ARG A 117 19.84 15.41 10.79
C ARG A 117 20.68 15.03 12.00
N ALA A 118 20.05 14.79 13.15
CA ALA A 118 20.73 14.39 14.37
C ALA A 118 21.49 13.06 14.21
N ILE A 119 20.90 12.07 13.54
CA ILE A 119 21.55 10.78 13.23
C ILE A 119 22.78 11.00 12.35
N ILE A 120 22.64 11.77 11.26
CA ILE A 120 23.73 12.02 10.31
C ILE A 120 24.90 12.75 11.00
N THR A 121 24.60 13.72 11.87
CA THR A 121 25.64 14.44 12.61
C THR A 121 26.36 13.54 13.60
N ARG A 122 25.64 12.69 14.36
CA ARG A 122 26.25 11.73 15.30
C ARG A 122 27.08 10.65 14.62
N ALA A 123 26.70 10.23 13.42
CA ALA A 123 27.46 9.22 12.66
C ALA A 123 28.79 9.76 12.10
N ARG A 124 28.98 11.08 12.07
CA ARG A 124 30.21 11.74 11.59
C ARG A 124 31.21 12.07 12.70
N THR A 125 30.81 11.98 13.96
CA THR A 125 31.64 12.21 15.16
C THR A 125 32.06 10.89 15.76
#